data_AF-A0A7K3M751-F1
#
_entry.id   AF-A0A7K3M751-F1
#
_cell.length_a   1.000
_cell.length_b   1.000
_cell.length_c   1.000
_cell.angle_alpha   90.00
_cell.angle_beta   90.00
_cell.angle_gamma   90.00
#
_symmetry.space_group_name_H-M   'P 1'
#
loop_
_entity.id
_entity.type
_entity.pdbx_description
1 polymer ?
#
loop_
_entity_poly.entity_id
_entity_poly.type
_entity_poly.pdbx_seq_one_letter_code
_entity_poly.pdbx_strand_id
1 'polypeptide(L)'
;MTAVSEQETGRRSRLRTAGWVLAPVLAMVLAACGSDDEQLAASGDEPVATDGPASVAALSSDTAEAVRALAGTDRLVAVPASTTNEHLGNYPDEMAQVPNHVPPSGNLDPEQVLSWEPDLVVVTARHDGEQDAGDLLDQSDVPLVTIQNNWGSVEQLQENYEVIAEALGTQEQADELIAGMDADLAEIAAQLDDVDEEPTVLVLTNQAENPFIAGPDSMSTDIVRHAGGTPAVEDAGIERTMPADPEQIIRLDPDAILLVDVMGKGEESFDGLLGNDAVAELPAVEEDRVLMLPGRSAMAAAGVHVVDGVREIAAWLHPDVVTGAAAPDAAEDGAERIAALSGDAAEVLVELVGPERLAVVPESTTTEESGNNPELMRQVPDTIPSVSNIDPEQILAYEPDLVVLTTRHEAEQDARDLLTDSGVPVIAIDNNWETFEQIADNVTMLGEAVEAEERADELVAEFGDRIAEVTAAVADVEDKPVVLVMLSLGADNPYLIGPDSISSGIVRDAGAELAVEQTGITKSMQADPEQVVKADPDAIVLINTGGRGLDDYADLLANEAVAGLDAVVNDEILLLDSTKATATAGLRTVDGLEEVARWLHPGQFGEDN
;
A
#
# COMPACT_ATOMS: atom_id res chain seq x y z
N MET A 1 -46.35 -61.11 -35.86
CA MET A 1 -45.83 -59.82 -36.38
C MET A 1 -44.42 -60.11 -36.89
N THR A 2 -44.12 -60.06 -38.20
CA THR A 2 -43.63 -58.86 -38.94
C THR A 2 -42.49 -58.16 -38.18
N ALA A 3 -41.20 -58.19 -38.57
CA ALA A 3 -40.56 -58.17 -39.92
C ALA A 3 -40.92 -56.89 -40.70
N VAL A 4 -40.01 -56.14 -41.35
CA VAL A 4 -38.96 -56.46 -42.35
C VAL A 4 -37.90 -55.31 -42.33
N SER A 5 -36.57 -55.52 -42.34
CA SER A 5 -35.56 -55.31 -43.45
C SER A 5 -35.66 -54.00 -44.30
N GLU A 6 -34.65 -53.46 -45.01
CA GLU A 6 -33.31 -53.93 -45.43
C GLU A 6 -32.35 -52.77 -45.89
N GLN A 7 -31.04 -53.06 -45.91
CA GLN A 7 -29.92 -52.62 -46.81
C GLN A 7 -29.78 -51.22 -47.48
N GLU A 8 -28.52 -50.73 -47.42
CA GLU A 8 -27.63 -50.22 -48.51
C GLU A 8 -28.19 -49.32 -49.64
N THR A 9 -27.57 -48.17 -49.95
CA THR A 9 -26.35 -47.99 -50.78
C THR A 9 -26.07 -46.46 -50.91
N GLY A 10 -24.96 -45.92 -51.43
CA GLY A 10 -23.73 -46.49 -52.00
C GLY A 10 -23.21 -45.71 -53.22
N ARG A 11 -22.06 -45.01 -53.06
CA ARG A 11 -21.06 -44.65 -54.10
C ARG A 11 -21.23 -43.36 -54.96
N ARG A 12 -20.24 -42.48 -54.79
CA ARG A 12 -19.68 -41.43 -55.70
C ARG A 12 -20.13 -41.41 -57.17
N SER A 13 -20.38 -40.21 -57.70
CA SER A 13 -20.02 -39.82 -59.08
C SER A 13 -19.58 -38.33 -59.14
N ARG A 14 -18.97 -37.90 -60.26
CA ARG A 14 -18.43 -36.53 -60.48
C ARG A 14 -18.98 -35.95 -61.81
N LEU A 15 -18.80 -34.64 -62.01
CA LEU A 15 -18.62 -33.89 -63.29
C LEU A 15 -19.78 -33.00 -63.83
N ARG A 16 -19.54 -31.67 -63.71
CA ARG A 16 -19.54 -30.62 -64.78
C ARG A 16 -20.74 -30.43 -65.74
N THR A 17 -21.29 -29.21 -65.73
CA THR A 17 -21.21 -28.15 -66.79
C THR A 17 -21.48 -26.78 -66.13
N ALA A 18 -20.63 -25.74 -66.21
CA ALA A 18 -20.37 -24.79 -67.34
C ALA A 18 -21.58 -23.87 -67.64
N GLY A 19 -21.48 -22.53 -67.76
CA GLY A 19 -20.40 -21.53 -67.57
C GLY A 19 -20.99 -20.21 -66.98
N TRP A 20 -20.42 -18.99 -67.02
CA TRP A 20 -19.39 -18.31 -67.84
C TRP A 20 -18.68 -17.22 -66.96
N VAL A 21 -17.35 -16.99 -67.02
CA VAL A 21 -16.64 -15.87 -67.74
C VAL A 21 -17.14 -14.46 -67.33
N LEU A 22 -16.35 -13.52 -66.77
CA LEU A 22 -14.92 -13.15 -66.93
C LEU A 22 -14.09 -12.99 -65.61
N ALA A 23 -12.76 -12.98 -65.80
CA ALA A 23 -11.64 -12.46 -64.97
C ALA A 23 -10.68 -11.69 -65.93
N PRO A 24 -9.40 -11.30 -65.63
CA PRO A 24 -8.54 -11.33 -64.42
C PRO A 24 -8.42 -9.91 -63.79
N VAL A 25 -7.39 -9.34 -63.13
CA VAL A 25 -5.91 -9.50 -62.95
C VAL A 25 -5.59 -8.94 -61.54
N LEU A 26 -4.89 -9.57 -60.57
CA LEU A 26 -3.56 -10.24 -60.45
C LEU A 26 -2.34 -9.31 -60.30
N ALA A 27 -1.87 -9.08 -59.06
CA ALA A 27 -0.45 -8.86 -58.72
C ALA A 27 -0.16 -9.11 -57.23
N MET A 28 0.92 -9.84 -56.92
CA MET A 28 1.71 -9.70 -55.68
C MET A 28 3.00 -8.95 -56.05
N VAL A 29 3.59 -8.18 -55.13
CA VAL A 29 5.05 -8.02 -54.93
C VAL A 29 5.31 -7.19 -53.65
N LEU A 30 6.53 -7.32 -53.10
CA LEU A 30 6.95 -6.78 -51.81
C LEU A 30 7.30 -5.28 -51.81
N ALA A 31 7.04 -4.65 -50.66
CA ALA A 31 7.92 -3.76 -49.87
C ALA A 31 8.47 -2.41 -50.41
N ALA A 32 8.63 -1.51 -49.43
CA ALA A 32 9.61 -0.42 -49.29
C ALA A 32 9.22 1.03 -49.69
N CYS A 33 9.29 1.89 -48.67
CA CYS A 33 9.58 3.33 -48.67
C CYS A 33 8.62 4.31 -49.36
N GLY A 34 8.04 5.23 -48.55
CA GLY A 34 7.43 6.47 -49.01
C GLY A 34 6.53 7.08 -47.94
N SER A 35 6.92 8.24 -47.41
CA SER A 35 6.09 9.10 -46.57
C SER A 35 4.79 9.50 -47.26
N ASP A 36 3.76 9.81 -46.49
CA ASP A 36 3.37 11.20 -46.20
C ASP A 36 2.52 11.21 -44.91
N ASP A 37 2.37 12.38 -44.28
CA ASP A 37 1.84 12.52 -42.92
C ASP A 37 0.32 12.26 -42.81
N GLU A 38 -0.07 11.22 -42.08
CA GLU A 38 -1.35 11.22 -41.34
C GLU A 38 -1.04 11.02 -39.85
N GLN A 39 -0.92 12.17 -39.18
CA GLN A 39 -0.73 12.35 -37.77
C GLN A 39 -1.92 11.75 -36.99
N LEU A 40 -1.77 10.52 -36.51
CA LEU A 40 -2.48 10.07 -35.32
C LEU A 40 -1.96 10.91 -34.16
N ALA A 41 -2.63 12.04 -33.92
CA ALA A 41 -2.50 12.73 -32.65
C ALA A 41 -3.06 11.78 -31.58
N ALA A 42 -2.25 11.41 -30.60
CA ALA A 42 -2.79 11.04 -29.31
C ALA A 42 -3.68 12.21 -28.85
N SER A 43 -4.95 11.93 -28.59
CA SER A 43 -5.88 12.90 -28.02
C SER A 43 -5.50 13.11 -26.56
N GLY A 44 -4.63 14.08 -26.31
CA GLY A 44 -4.42 14.54 -24.94
C GLY A 44 -5.72 15.14 -24.41
N ASP A 45 -6.18 14.60 -23.28
CA ASP A 45 -7.20 15.20 -22.42
C ASP A 45 -8.48 15.64 -23.16
N GLU A 46 -9.02 14.74 -23.99
CA GLU A 46 -10.45 14.75 -24.30
C GLU A 46 -11.10 13.70 -23.39
N PRO A 47 -11.95 14.10 -22.41
CA PRO A 47 -12.54 13.17 -21.47
C PRO A 47 -13.34 12.10 -22.19
N VAL A 48 -13.28 10.85 -21.71
CA VAL A 48 -14.05 9.74 -22.27
C VAL A 48 -15.52 10.15 -22.29
N ALA A 49 -16.07 10.27 -23.51
CA ALA A 49 -17.38 10.86 -23.76
C ALA A 49 -18.51 9.90 -23.40
N THR A 50 -18.64 9.60 -22.10
CA THR A 50 -19.85 9.02 -21.50
C THR A 50 -21.04 9.93 -21.79
N ASP A 51 -22.18 9.37 -22.20
CA ASP A 51 -23.46 10.11 -22.35
C ASP A 51 -24.07 10.55 -20.99
N GLY A 52 -23.32 10.41 -19.88
CA GLY A 52 -23.69 10.73 -18.50
C GLY A 52 -23.17 12.09 -17.99
N PRO A 53 -23.40 12.38 -16.69
CA PRO A 53 -23.09 13.66 -16.05
C PRO A 53 -21.60 13.98 -15.94
N ALA A 54 -21.28 15.28 -15.95
CA ALA A 54 -19.92 15.83 -15.89
C ALA A 54 -19.67 16.73 -14.67
N SER A 55 -20.71 17.10 -13.92
CA SER A 55 -20.68 17.98 -12.75
C SER A 55 -21.42 17.33 -11.58
N VAL A 56 -20.80 16.37 -10.92
CA VAL A 56 -21.40 15.55 -9.86
C VAL A 56 -21.16 16.17 -8.48
N ALA A 57 -22.23 16.38 -7.71
CA ALA A 57 -22.14 16.74 -6.30
C ALA A 57 -22.39 15.48 -5.43
N ALA A 58 -21.35 14.92 -4.83
CA ALA A 58 -21.44 13.73 -3.99
C ALA A 58 -21.45 14.13 -2.50
N LEU A 59 -22.60 14.05 -1.84
CA LEU A 59 -22.85 14.75 -0.57
C LEU A 59 -22.68 13.90 0.70
N SER A 60 -22.24 12.63 0.55
CA SER A 60 -21.76 11.76 1.64
C SER A 60 -20.39 11.19 1.29
N SER A 61 -19.55 10.85 2.28
CA SER A 61 -18.16 10.43 2.03
C SER A 61 -18.09 9.18 1.14
N ASP A 62 -18.89 8.18 1.46
CA ASP A 62 -19.01 6.91 0.73
C ASP A 62 -19.41 7.13 -0.74
N THR A 63 -20.36 8.04 -0.99
CA THR A 63 -20.75 8.42 -2.36
C THR A 63 -19.68 9.22 -3.09
N ALA A 64 -18.82 9.95 -2.38
CA ALA A 64 -17.74 10.73 -2.98
C ALA A 64 -16.58 9.82 -3.38
N GLU A 65 -16.14 8.93 -2.49
CA GLU A 65 -15.18 7.86 -2.79
C GLU A 65 -15.71 6.97 -3.94
N ALA A 66 -17.00 6.65 -3.97
CA ALA A 66 -17.61 5.87 -5.05
C ALA A 66 -17.65 6.59 -6.41
N VAL A 67 -18.06 7.86 -6.46
CA VAL A 67 -18.04 8.64 -7.72
C VAL A 67 -16.59 8.83 -8.21
N ARG A 68 -15.64 9.02 -7.27
CA ARG A 68 -14.20 9.09 -7.57
C ARG A 68 -13.68 7.79 -8.18
N ALA A 69 -13.95 6.64 -7.56
CA ALA A 69 -13.51 5.33 -8.07
C ALA A 69 -14.13 4.98 -9.44
N LEU A 70 -15.39 5.35 -9.66
CA LEU A 70 -16.12 5.00 -10.89
C LEU A 70 -15.93 5.98 -12.06
N ALA A 71 -15.47 7.22 -11.82
CA ALA A 71 -15.49 8.28 -12.83
C ALA A 71 -14.44 9.39 -12.69
N GLY A 72 -13.51 9.28 -11.74
CA GLY A 72 -12.41 10.21 -11.51
C GLY A 72 -12.78 11.45 -10.70
N THR A 73 -11.77 12.08 -10.08
CA THR A 73 -11.95 13.27 -9.22
C THR A 73 -12.43 14.49 -10.02
N ASP A 74 -12.11 14.62 -11.32
CA ASP A 74 -12.48 15.77 -12.17
C ASP A 74 -13.99 16.01 -12.31
N ARG A 75 -14.83 14.97 -12.14
CA ARG A 75 -16.28 15.14 -12.20
C ARG A 75 -16.88 15.68 -10.91
N LEU A 76 -16.14 15.72 -9.81
CA LEU A 76 -16.65 16.14 -8.51
C LEU A 76 -16.63 17.67 -8.40
N VAL A 77 -17.82 18.28 -8.39
CA VAL A 77 -17.97 19.72 -8.11
C VAL A 77 -18.17 20.02 -6.62
N ALA A 78 -18.56 19.02 -5.83
CA ALA A 78 -18.65 19.12 -4.38
C ALA A 78 -18.54 17.74 -3.68
N VAL A 79 -17.80 17.70 -2.56
CA VAL A 79 -17.68 16.54 -1.64
C VAL A 79 -17.79 16.98 -0.17
N PRO A 80 -17.93 16.08 0.82
CA PRO A 80 -17.90 16.46 2.22
C PRO A 80 -16.48 16.77 2.71
N ALA A 81 -16.34 17.74 3.60
CA ALA A 81 -15.06 18.05 4.26
C ALA A 81 -14.49 16.92 5.15
N SER A 82 -15.18 15.77 5.24
CA SER A 82 -14.69 14.56 5.89
C SER A 82 -13.85 13.67 4.99
N THR A 83 -13.93 13.77 3.65
CA THR A 83 -13.05 13.00 2.74
C THR A 83 -11.63 13.60 2.65
N THR A 84 -11.44 14.86 3.06
CA THR A 84 -10.12 15.51 3.15
C THR A 84 -9.41 15.27 4.49
N ASN A 85 -9.77 14.20 5.22
CA ASN A 85 -9.15 13.81 6.48
C ASN A 85 -8.27 12.58 6.25
N GLU A 86 -6.97 12.72 6.50
CA GLU A 86 -5.93 11.70 6.34
C GLU A 86 -6.20 10.36 7.07
N HIS A 87 -7.08 10.35 8.07
CA HIS A 87 -7.48 9.16 8.83
C HIS A 87 -8.80 8.51 8.37
N LEU A 88 -9.52 9.10 7.40
CA LEU A 88 -10.88 8.68 6.99
C LEU A 88 -11.16 8.67 5.49
N GLY A 89 -10.53 9.55 4.72
CA GLY A 89 -10.54 9.50 3.26
C GLY A 89 -9.37 8.67 2.76
N ASN A 90 -9.57 7.92 1.69
CA ASN A 90 -8.51 7.13 1.07
C ASN A 90 -7.56 8.05 0.29
N TYR A 91 -8.11 9.12 -0.30
CA TYR A 91 -7.41 10.05 -1.18
C TYR A 91 -7.62 11.52 -0.74
N PRO A 92 -7.13 11.92 0.45
CA PRO A 92 -7.45 13.20 1.08
C PRO A 92 -6.97 14.42 0.27
N ASP A 93 -5.81 14.32 -0.39
CA ASP A 93 -5.22 15.43 -1.16
C ASP A 93 -5.91 15.66 -2.52
N GLU A 94 -6.44 14.62 -3.16
CA GLU A 94 -7.32 14.78 -4.32
C GLU A 94 -8.70 15.31 -3.92
N MET A 95 -9.28 14.76 -2.86
CA MET A 95 -10.54 15.25 -2.30
C MET A 95 -10.44 16.73 -1.85
N ALA A 96 -9.25 17.21 -1.47
CA ALA A 96 -8.98 18.61 -1.17
C ALA A 96 -8.91 19.53 -2.41
N GLN A 97 -8.71 18.97 -3.61
CA GLN A 97 -8.70 19.72 -4.88
C GLN A 97 -10.11 19.94 -5.45
N VAL A 98 -11.11 19.15 -5.02
CA VAL A 98 -12.52 19.34 -5.36
C VAL A 98 -12.95 20.80 -5.06
N PRO A 99 -13.61 21.53 -5.98
CA PRO A 99 -13.80 22.98 -5.84
C PRO A 99 -14.62 23.44 -4.63
N ASN A 100 -15.43 22.57 -4.02
CA ASN A 100 -16.31 22.91 -2.91
C ASN A 100 -16.44 21.77 -1.88
N HIS A 101 -16.49 22.14 -0.59
CA HIS A 101 -16.67 21.19 0.51
C HIS A 101 -17.93 21.50 1.33
N VAL A 102 -18.81 20.51 1.51
CA VAL A 102 -19.95 20.58 2.43
C VAL A 102 -19.55 20.20 3.87
N PRO A 103 -20.17 20.76 4.92
CA PRO A 103 -19.85 20.40 6.29
C PRO A 103 -20.19 18.92 6.58
N PRO A 104 -19.44 18.21 7.44
CA PRO A 104 -19.75 16.83 7.80
C PRO A 104 -21.14 16.71 8.46
N SER A 105 -22.00 15.88 7.84
CA SER A 105 -23.30 15.38 8.30
C SER A 105 -24.32 16.35 8.93
N GLY A 106 -25.51 16.42 8.29
CA GLY A 106 -26.75 16.85 8.96
C GLY A 106 -27.18 18.31 8.82
N ASN A 107 -26.47 19.15 8.07
CA ASN A 107 -26.98 20.46 7.58
C ASN A 107 -26.43 20.75 6.17
N LEU A 108 -26.89 20.00 5.17
CA LEU A 108 -26.70 20.36 3.76
C LEU A 108 -27.61 21.55 3.42
N ASP A 109 -27.14 22.51 2.61
CA ASP A 109 -27.93 23.64 2.11
C ASP A 109 -28.23 23.42 0.62
N PRO A 110 -29.48 23.09 0.23
CA PRO A 110 -29.85 22.88 -1.16
C PRO A 110 -29.70 24.12 -2.05
N GLU A 111 -29.86 25.34 -1.52
CA GLU A 111 -29.59 26.56 -2.31
C GLU A 111 -28.09 26.72 -2.57
N GLN A 112 -27.22 26.25 -1.65
CA GLN A 112 -25.77 26.20 -1.86
C GLN A 112 -25.38 25.12 -2.88
N VAL A 113 -25.88 23.88 -2.74
CA VAL A 113 -25.58 22.76 -3.66
C VAL A 113 -25.96 23.12 -5.10
N LEU A 114 -27.18 23.63 -5.30
CA LEU A 114 -27.65 24.04 -6.63
C LEU A 114 -26.90 25.28 -7.19
N SER A 115 -26.22 26.07 -6.34
CA SER A 115 -25.41 27.21 -6.80
C SER A 115 -24.09 26.83 -7.44
N TRP A 116 -23.67 25.57 -7.31
CA TRP A 116 -22.50 24.98 -7.98
C TRP A 116 -22.82 24.40 -9.37
N GLU A 117 -24.06 24.55 -9.84
CA GLU A 117 -24.56 24.08 -11.14
C GLU A 117 -24.27 22.58 -11.45
N PRO A 118 -24.50 21.63 -10.50
CA PRO A 118 -24.35 20.21 -10.76
C PRO A 118 -25.39 19.67 -11.76
N ASP A 119 -25.03 18.64 -12.53
CA ASP A 119 -25.91 17.89 -13.42
C ASP A 119 -26.26 16.49 -12.89
N LEU A 120 -25.63 16.05 -11.80
CA LEU A 120 -26.07 14.95 -10.93
C LEU A 120 -25.77 15.29 -9.46
N VAL A 121 -26.67 14.93 -8.55
CA VAL A 121 -26.39 14.86 -7.11
C VAL A 121 -26.47 13.42 -6.64
N VAL A 122 -25.50 12.97 -5.83
CA VAL A 122 -25.47 11.63 -5.20
C VAL A 122 -25.38 11.79 -3.69
N VAL A 123 -26.21 11.10 -2.91
CA VAL A 123 -26.22 11.22 -1.44
C VAL A 123 -26.72 9.94 -0.76
N THR A 124 -26.22 9.62 0.43
CA THR A 124 -26.76 8.55 1.30
C THR A 124 -27.72 9.12 2.32
N ALA A 125 -28.90 8.52 2.48
CA ALA A 125 -29.98 9.02 3.34
C ALA A 125 -29.85 8.63 4.84
N ARG A 126 -28.65 8.79 5.45
CA ARG A 126 -28.38 8.30 6.82
C ARG A 126 -29.00 9.15 7.94
N HIS A 127 -29.12 10.46 7.76
CA HIS A 127 -29.54 11.38 8.83
C HIS A 127 -30.71 12.30 8.42
N ASP A 128 -31.49 12.77 9.41
CA ASP A 128 -32.65 13.66 9.22
C ASP A 128 -32.34 14.85 8.29
N GLY A 129 -31.15 15.48 8.45
CA GLY A 129 -30.72 16.63 7.64
C GLY A 129 -30.20 16.29 6.24
N GLU A 130 -29.87 15.03 5.96
CA GLU A 130 -29.60 14.53 4.61
C GLU A 130 -30.91 14.17 3.89
N GLN A 131 -31.89 13.65 4.63
CA GLN A 131 -33.25 13.39 4.14
C GLN A 131 -34.00 14.68 3.82
N ASP A 132 -34.02 15.66 4.73
CA ASP A 132 -34.62 16.99 4.49
C ASP A 132 -33.98 17.71 3.29
N ALA A 133 -32.67 17.54 3.05
CA ALA A 133 -31.97 18.10 1.91
C ALA A 133 -32.27 17.34 0.61
N GLY A 134 -32.32 16.01 0.64
CA GLY A 134 -32.73 15.17 -0.48
C GLY A 134 -34.15 15.47 -0.94
N ASP A 135 -35.11 15.57 -0.02
CA ASP A 135 -36.50 15.97 -0.29
C ASP A 135 -36.59 17.36 -0.96
N LEU A 136 -35.64 18.27 -0.69
CA LEU A 136 -35.57 19.60 -1.31
C LEU A 136 -34.84 19.59 -2.67
N LEU A 137 -33.91 18.66 -2.90
CA LEU A 137 -33.20 18.48 -4.17
C LEU A 137 -34.04 17.71 -5.20
N ASP A 138 -34.87 16.75 -4.78
CA ASP A 138 -35.90 16.08 -5.61
C ASP A 138 -36.97 17.07 -6.16
N GLN A 139 -37.11 18.23 -5.52
CA GLN A 139 -37.97 19.34 -5.99
C GLN A 139 -37.27 20.27 -7.01
N SER A 140 -36.03 19.97 -7.42
CA SER A 140 -35.28 20.70 -8.45
C SER A 140 -35.42 20.06 -9.84
N ASP A 141 -34.81 20.67 -10.87
CA ASP A 141 -34.68 20.08 -12.20
C ASP A 141 -33.38 19.22 -12.35
N VAL A 142 -32.59 19.03 -11.28
CA VAL A 142 -31.33 18.26 -11.28
C VAL A 142 -31.59 16.80 -10.86
N PRO A 143 -31.06 15.80 -11.59
CA PRO A 143 -31.08 14.39 -11.17
C PRO A 143 -30.50 14.17 -9.77
N LEU A 144 -31.19 13.35 -8.97
CA LEU A 144 -30.78 12.96 -7.62
C LEU A 144 -30.74 11.43 -7.50
N VAL A 145 -29.60 10.89 -7.10
CA VAL A 145 -29.42 9.49 -6.68
C VAL A 145 -29.30 9.46 -5.16
N THR A 146 -30.27 8.81 -4.52
CA THR A 146 -30.32 8.69 -3.06
C THR A 146 -30.14 7.24 -2.64
N ILE A 147 -28.94 6.91 -2.13
CA ILE A 147 -28.64 5.61 -1.56
C ILE A 147 -29.44 5.42 -0.26
N GLN A 148 -30.24 4.35 -0.21
CA GLN A 148 -31.22 4.08 0.85
C GLN A 148 -30.71 3.11 1.92
N ASN A 149 -29.67 2.34 1.62
CA ASN A 149 -29.01 1.46 2.57
C ASN A 149 -27.95 2.24 3.38
N ASN A 150 -27.31 1.59 4.33
CA ASN A 150 -26.30 2.22 5.18
C ASN A 150 -24.86 1.94 4.72
N TRP A 151 -24.66 1.29 3.55
CA TRP A 151 -23.40 0.67 3.13
C TRP A 151 -22.91 -0.33 4.20
N GLY A 152 -23.81 -1.19 4.67
CA GLY A 152 -23.60 -2.04 5.84
C GLY A 152 -22.86 -3.36 5.58
N SER A 153 -22.63 -3.73 4.32
CA SER A 153 -21.99 -4.97 3.89
C SER A 153 -21.27 -4.79 2.55
N VAL A 154 -20.38 -5.73 2.19
CA VAL A 154 -19.69 -5.75 0.89
C VAL A 154 -20.72 -5.86 -0.26
N GLU A 155 -21.73 -6.72 -0.11
CA GLU A 155 -22.85 -6.85 -1.07
C GLU A 155 -23.56 -5.50 -1.31
N GLN A 156 -23.80 -4.70 -0.25
CA GLN A 156 -24.40 -3.37 -0.39
C GLN A 156 -23.47 -2.35 -1.06
N LEU A 157 -22.16 -2.46 -0.87
CA LEU A 157 -21.17 -1.61 -1.54
C LEU A 157 -21.15 -1.89 -3.05
N GLN A 158 -21.15 -3.16 -3.44
CA GLN A 158 -21.27 -3.59 -4.85
C GLN A 158 -22.61 -3.14 -5.47
N GLU A 159 -23.76 -3.38 -4.79
CA GLU A 159 -25.08 -2.86 -5.22
C GLU A 159 -25.06 -1.33 -5.42
N ASN A 160 -24.40 -0.59 -4.52
CA ASN A 160 -24.33 0.87 -4.61
C ASN A 160 -23.42 1.34 -5.74
N TYR A 161 -22.34 0.61 -6.07
CA TYR A 161 -21.52 0.87 -7.25
C TYR A 161 -22.32 0.68 -8.55
N GLU A 162 -23.11 -0.41 -8.69
CA GLU A 162 -24.00 -0.59 -9.84
C GLU A 162 -24.96 0.61 -10.02
N VAL A 163 -25.61 1.03 -8.93
CA VAL A 163 -26.60 2.13 -8.92
C VAL A 163 -25.98 3.48 -9.26
N ILE A 164 -24.78 3.76 -8.74
CA ILE A 164 -24.05 5.01 -9.04
C ILE A 164 -23.54 4.98 -10.49
N ALA A 165 -23.03 3.85 -10.96
CA ALA A 165 -22.56 3.67 -12.33
C ALA A 165 -23.68 3.76 -13.39
N GLU A 166 -24.91 3.31 -13.08
CA GLU A 166 -26.06 3.55 -13.98
C GLU A 166 -26.31 5.05 -14.18
N ALA A 167 -26.16 5.84 -13.12
CA ALA A 167 -26.37 7.29 -13.17
C ALA A 167 -25.19 8.08 -13.77
N LEU A 168 -23.95 7.62 -13.57
CA LEU A 168 -22.73 8.20 -14.15
C LEU A 168 -22.53 7.83 -15.63
N GLY A 169 -23.09 6.70 -16.07
CA GLY A 169 -22.81 6.12 -17.38
C GLY A 169 -21.44 5.44 -17.45
N THR A 170 -21.02 4.83 -16.33
CA THR A 170 -19.70 4.20 -16.13
C THR A 170 -19.82 2.72 -15.71
N GLN A 171 -20.80 2.02 -16.29
CA GLN A 171 -21.08 0.62 -15.96
C GLN A 171 -19.90 -0.32 -16.22
N GLU A 172 -19.10 -0.05 -17.26
CA GLU A 172 -17.91 -0.87 -17.58
C GLU A 172 -16.84 -0.78 -16.47
N GLN A 173 -16.68 0.41 -15.86
CA GLN A 173 -15.79 0.63 -14.71
C GLN A 173 -16.31 -0.06 -13.44
N ALA A 174 -17.64 -0.14 -13.27
CA ALA A 174 -18.24 -0.84 -12.13
C ALA A 174 -18.15 -2.37 -12.28
N ASP A 175 -18.44 -2.90 -13.47
CA ASP A 175 -18.31 -4.32 -13.80
C ASP A 175 -16.86 -4.80 -13.56
N GLU A 176 -15.87 -3.99 -13.92
CA GLU A 176 -14.43 -4.24 -13.73
C GLU A 176 -14.02 -4.19 -12.25
N LEU A 177 -14.36 -3.09 -11.54
CA LEU A 177 -14.03 -2.88 -10.13
C LEU A 177 -14.69 -3.94 -9.22
N ILE A 178 -15.96 -4.29 -9.46
CA ILE A 178 -16.68 -5.32 -8.71
C ILE A 178 -16.05 -6.70 -8.97
N ALA A 179 -15.61 -6.99 -10.19
CA ALA A 179 -14.96 -8.26 -10.52
C ALA A 179 -13.59 -8.43 -9.83
N GLY A 180 -12.83 -7.35 -9.63
CA GLY A 180 -11.61 -7.36 -8.81
C GLY A 180 -11.93 -7.74 -7.35
N MET A 181 -12.86 -7.02 -6.72
CA MET A 181 -13.31 -7.31 -5.35
C MET A 181 -13.83 -8.75 -5.18
N ASP A 182 -14.60 -9.26 -6.14
CA ASP A 182 -15.08 -10.65 -6.13
C ASP A 182 -13.94 -11.67 -6.26
N ALA A 183 -12.85 -11.34 -6.97
CA ALA A 183 -11.69 -12.20 -7.14
C ALA A 183 -10.85 -12.27 -5.85
N ASP A 184 -10.49 -11.12 -5.25
CA ASP A 184 -9.82 -11.05 -3.95
C ASP A 184 -10.58 -11.81 -2.86
N LEU A 185 -11.90 -11.58 -2.76
CA LEU A 185 -12.72 -12.22 -1.73
C LEU A 185 -12.87 -13.74 -1.97
N ALA A 186 -12.82 -14.18 -3.23
CA ALA A 186 -12.77 -15.60 -3.56
C ALA A 186 -11.40 -16.23 -3.27
N GLU A 187 -10.31 -15.47 -3.39
CA GLU A 187 -8.95 -15.88 -3.05
C GLU A 187 -8.83 -16.09 -1.53
N ILE A 188 -9.20 -15.08 -0.73
CA ILE A 188 -9.22 -15.16 0.74
C ILE A 188 -10.13 -16.30 1.21
N ALA A 189 -11.34 -16.44 0.64
CA ALA A 189 -12.24 -17.54 0.97
C ALA A 189 -11.68 -18.94 0.59
N ALA A 190 -10.87 -19.04 -0.45
CA ALA A 190 -10.22 -20.29 -0.85
C ALA A 190 -9.05 -20.69 0.06
N GLN A 191 -8.36 -19.71 0.68
CA GLN A 191 -7.41 -19.98 1.75
C GLN A 191 -8.14 -20.49 3.02
N LEU A 192 -9.27 -19.86 3.37
CA LEU A 192 -10.09 -20.21 4.55
C LEU A 192 -10.88 -21.53 4.43
N ASP A 193 -10.91 -22.20 3.26
CA ASP A 193 -11.76 -23.37 2.97
C ASP A 193 -11.38 -24.64 3.79
N ASP A 194 -10.16 -24.68 4.37
CA ASP A 194 -9.65 -25.74 5.27
C ASP A 194 -9.65 -25.34 6.78
N VAL A 195 -10.23 -24.18 7.16
CA VAL A 195 -10.30 -23.70 8.56
C VAL A 195 -11.47 -24.35 9.33
N ASP A 196 -11.14 -25.00 10.46
CA ASP A 196 -12.11 -25.73 11.33
C ASP A 196 -12.65 -24.88 12.51
N GLU A 197 -12.10 -23.68 12.79
CA GLU A 197 -12.47 -22.82 13.94
C GLU A 197 -12.78 -21.38 13.48
N GLU A 198 -13.94 -20.84 13.88
CA GLU A 198 -14.41 -19.48 13.55
C GLU A 198 -14.39 -18.59 14.82
N PRO A 199 -13.33 -17.79 15.09
CA PRO A 199 -13.21 -17.03 16.34
C PRO A 199 -14.31 -15.97 16.49
N THR A 200 -14.80 -15.76 17.72
CA THR A 200 -15.76 -14.69 17.99
C THR A 200 -15.07 -13.33 18.15
N VAL A 201 -15.37 -12.38 17.25
CA VAL A 201 -14.69 -11.07 17.19
C VAL A 201 -15.62 -9.95 17.66
N LEU A 202 -15.21 -9.19 18.67
CA LEU A 202 -15.90 -7.98 19.08
C LEU A 202 -15.32 -6.74 18.38
N VAL A 203 -16.15 -6.04 17.61
CA VAL A 203 -15.76 -4.82 16.90
C VAL A 203 -16.10 -3.57 17.72
N LEU A 204 -15.08 -2.76 18.03
CA LEU A 204 -15.19 -1.49 18.76
C LEU A 204 -14.74 -0.32 17.88
N THR A 205 -15.51 0.77 17.80
CA THR A 205 -15.16 1.97 17.01
C THR A 205 -15.06 3.21 17.90
N ASN A 206 -14.08 4.10 17.66
CA ASN A 206 -13.90 5.32 18.45
C ASN A 206 -14.63 6.56 17.89
N GLN A 207 -15.73 6.37 17.18
CA GLN A 207 -16.49 7.40 16.44
C GLN A 207 -17.10 8.56 17.29
N ALA A 208 -16.81 8.65 18.59
CA ALA A 208 -17.14 9.78 19.46
C ALA A 208 -16.20 9.84 20.69
N GLU A 209 -16.55 10.63 21.71
CA GLU A 209 -15.79 10.74 22.98
C GLU A 209 -15.73 9.45 23.80
N ASN A 210 -16.66 8.51 23.57
CA ASN A 210 -16.63 7.15 24.13
C ASN A 210 -16.78 6.16 22.97
N PRO A 211 -16.07 5.01 22.96
CA PRO A 211 -16.22 4.02 21.90
C PRO A 211 -17.60 3.38 21.83
N PHE A 212 -17.89 2.78 20.67
CA PHE A 212 -19.13 2.08 20.35
C PHE A 212 -18.84 0.62 20.02
N ILE A 213 -19.74 -0.27 20.42
CA ILE A 213 -19.83 -1.63 19.85
C ILE A 213 -20.54 -1.49 18.49
N ALA A 214 -19.94 -2.07 17.45
CA ALA A 214 -20.51 -2.07 16.09
C ALA A 214 -21.85 -2.84 16.03
N GLY A 215 -22.67 -2.57 15.01
CA GLY A 215 -23.96 -3.25 14.83
C GLY A 215 -23.84 -4.48 13.91
N PRO A 216 -24.79 -5.43 13.97
CA PRO A 216 -24.78 -6.59 13.07
C PRO A 216 -24.78 -6.20 11.57
N ASP A 217 -25.36 -5.04 11.26
CA ASP A 217 -25.54 -4.51 9.90
C ASP A 217 -24.52 -3.40 9.54
N SER A 218 -23.28 -3.44 10.05
CA SER A 218 -22.26 -2.42 9.76
C SER A 218 -21.00 -3.00 9.12
N MET A 219 -20.38 -2.26 8.19
CA MET A 219 -19.27 -2.76 7.35
C MET A 219 -18.14 -3.42 8.14
N SER A 220 -17.70 -2.80 9.24
CA SER A 220 -16.65 -3.34 10.14
C SER A 220 -17.02 -4.65 10.83
N THR A 221 -18.31 -5.00 10.85
CA THR A 221 -18.86 -6.27 11.36
C THR A 221 -19.05 -7.29 10.23
N ASP A 222 -19.19 -6.83 8.99
CA ASP A 222 -19.37 -7.67 7.81
C ASP A 222 -18.04 -8.23 7.30
N ILE A 223 -16.99 -7.41 7.25
CA ILE A 223 -15.62 -7.85 6.89
C ILE A 223 -15.09 -8.97 7.78
N VAL A 224 -15.49 -9.00 9.06
CA VAL A 224 -15.18 -10.10 9.98
C VAL A 224 -15.72 -11.44 9.48
N ARG A 225 -16.90 -11.46 8.84
CA ARG A 225 -17.49 -12.69 8.27
C ARG A 225 -16.71 -13.16 7.06
N HIS A 226 -16.34 -12.23 6.17
CA HIS A 226 -15.51 -12.52 5.00
C HIS A 226 -14.10 -13.00 5.40
N ALA A 227 -13.60 -12.58 6.56
CA ALA A 227 -12.33 -12.99 7.14
C ALA A 227 -12.39 -14.29 7.98
N GLY A 228 -13.49 -15.06 7.93
CA GLY A 228 -13.63 -16.32 8.66
C GLY A 228 -13.80 -16.16 10.19
N GLY A 229 -14.28 -15.00 10.65
CA GLY A 229 -14.64 -14.75 12.05
C GLY A 229 -16.16 -14.67 12.24
N THR A 230 -16.64 -15.03 13.43
CA THR A 230 -18.03 -14.82 13.84
C THR A 230 -18.14 -13.49 14.60
N PRO A 231 -18.94 -12.49 14.17
CA PRO A 231 -19.04 -11.25 14.92
C PRO A 231 -19.77 -11.47 16.26
N ALA A 232 -19.14 -11.14 17.39
CA ALA A 232 -19.63 -11.43 18.74
C ALA A 232 -20.97 -10.73 19.10
N VAL A 233 -21.44 -9.80 18.26
CA VAL A 233 -22.74 -9.11 18.39
C VAL A 233 -23.91 -9.94 17.84
N GLU A 234 -23.64 -10.99 17.07
CA GLU A 234 -24.65 -11.94 16.58
C GLU A 234 -25.23 -12.78 17.74
N ASP A 235 -26.53 -13.06 17.67
CA ASP A 235 -27.37 -13.65 18.74
C ASP A 235 -27.33 -12.96 20.14
N ALA A 236 -26.42 -12.01 20.38
CA ALA A 236 -26.30 -11.24 21.63
C ALA A 236 -27.49 -10.26 21.88
N GLY A 237 -28.35 -10.06 20.89
CA GLY A 237 -29.51 -9.17 20.95
C GLY A 237 -29.17 -7.69 20.76
N ILE A 238 -28.03 -7.38 20.13
CA ILE A 238 -27.63 -6.03 19.73
C ILE A 238 -28.22 -5.76 18.34
N GLU A 239 -29.22 -4.89 18.26
CA GLU A 239 -29.95 -4.57 17.01
C GLU A 239 -29.30 -3.46 16.17
N ARG A 240 -28.27 -2.76 16.69
CA ARG A 240 -27.58 -1.63 16.02
C ARG A 240 -26.35 -1.20 16.82
N THR A 241 -25.44 -0.48 16.17
CA THR A 241 -24.29 0.21 16.78
C THR A 241 -24.70 1.01 18.02
N MET A 242 -23.99 0.82 19.13
CA MET A 242 -24.36 1.42 20.43
C MET A 242 -23.12 1.73 21.28
N PRO A 243 -23.18 2.70 22.23
CA PRO A 243 -22.05 2.99 23.11
C PRO A 243 -21.59 1.73 23.86
N ALA A 244 -20.27 1.55 23.95
CA ALA A 244 -19.67 0.44 24.66
C ALA A 244 -19.70 0.66 26.18
N ASP A 245 -19.83 -0.43 26.94
CA ASP A 245 -19.72 -0.46 28.40
C ASP A 245 -19.07 -1.80 28.82
N PRO A 246 -18.20 -1.83 29.85
CA PRO A 246 -17.56 -3.06 30.32
C PRO A 246 -18.54 -4.21 30.62
N GLU A 247 -19.73 -3.96 31.19
CA GLU A 247 -20.73 -5.02 31.44
C GLU A 247 -21.29 -5.64 30.15
N GLN A 248 -21.10 -5.00 28.99
CA GLN A 248 -21.43 -5.56 27.69
C GLN A 248 -20.29 -6.39 27.13
N ILE A 249 -19.05 -5.88 27.14
CA ILE A 249 -17.86 -6.60 26.66
C ILE A 249 -17.73 -7.94 27.39
N ILE A 250 -17.84 -7.93 28.73
CA ILE A 250 -17.80 -9.11 29.62
C ILE A 250 -18.98 -10.09 29.40
N ARG A 251 -20.05 -9.65 28.74
CA ARG A 251 -21.21 -10.50 28.39
C ARG A 251 -21.08 -11.13 27.00
N LEU A 252 -20.36 -10.47 26.12
CA LEU A 252 -20.08 -10.93 24.76
C LEU A 252 -18.98 -12.00 24.79
N ASP A 253 -18.05 -11.91 25.74
CA ASP A 253 -17.02 -12.93 26.05
C ASP A 253 -16.24 -13.37 24.79
N PRO A 254 -15.70 -12.42 23.98
CA PRO A 254 -15.17 -12.70 22.66
C PRO A 254 -13.79 -13.39 22.70
N ASP A 255 -13.48 -14.15 21.66
CA ASP A 255 -12.17 -14.77 21.44
C ASP A 255 -11.11 -13.78 20.90
N ALA A 256 -11.53 -12.66 20.31
CA ALA A 256 -10.67 -11.58 19.81
C ALA A 256 -11.39 -10.21 19.77
N ILE A 257 -10.65 -9.09 19.74
CA ILE A 257 -11.20 -7.73 19.66
C ILE A 257 -10.62 -6.96 18.47
N LEU A 258 -11.50 -6.45 17.59
CA LEU A 258 -11.15 -5.55 16.51
C LEU A 258 -11.44 -4.10 16.91
N LEU A 259 -10.40 -3.27 16.96
CA LEU A 259 -10.49 -1.83 17.17
C LEU A 259 -10.48 -1.11 15.82
N VAL A 260 -11.41 -0.18 15.61
CA VAL A 260 -11.46 0.67 14.40
C VAL A 260 -11.23 2.12 14.79
N ASP A 261 -10.10 2.67 14.36
CA ASP A 261 -9.76 4.09 14.56
C ASP A 261 -10.39 4.96 13.45
N VAL A 262 -11.60 5.44 13.75
CA VAL A 262 -12.41 6.36 12.94
C VAL A 262 -11.96 7.82 13.16
N MET A 263 -11.03 8.10 14.08
CA MET A 263 -10.77 9.47 14.58
C MET A 263 -9.29 9.91 14.56
N GLY A 264 -8.35 9.03 14.18
CA GLY A 264 -6.92 9.36 14.16
C GLY A 264 -6.34 9.56 15.57
N LYS A 265 -6.62 8.63 16.47
CA LYS A 265 -6.29 8.69 17.90
C LYS A 265 -5.63 7.44 18.46
N GLY A 266 -5.58 6.35 17.70
CA GLY A 266 -5.08 5.07 18.16
C GLY A 266 -5.79 4.50 19.40
N GLU A 267 -5.06 3.60 20.06
CA GLU A 267 -5.52 2.79 21.19
C GLU A 267 -5.92 3.59 22.44
N GLU A 268 -5.38 4.81 22.63
CA GLU A 268 -5.75 5.73 23.74
C GLU A 268 -7.27 5.97 23.83
N SER A 269 -7.99 5.79 22.72
CA SER A 269 -9.45 5.89 22.66
C SER A 269 -10.18 4.76 23.38
N PHE A 270 -9.54 3.60 23.54
CA PHE A 270 -10.10 2.34 24.01
C PHE A 270 -9.56 1.93 25.40
N ASP A 271 -8.44 2.51 25.86
CA ASP A 271 -7.86 2.40 27.21
C ASP A 271 -8.90 2.30 28.33
N GLY A 272 -9.91 3.19 28.31
CA GLY A 272 -10.94 3.28 29.36
C GLY A 272 -11.90 2.09 29.42
N LEU A 273 -11.93 1.26 28.37
CA LEU A 273 -12.69 0.01 28.29
C LEU A 273 -11.78 -1.19 28.51
N LEU A 274 -10.65 -1.27 27.79
CA LEU A 274 -9.72 -2.40 27.84
C LEU A 274 -9.00 -2.47 29.20
N GLY A 275 -8.55 -1.34 29.73
CA GLY A 275 -7.95 -1.20 31.06
C GLY A 275 -8.95 -1.26 32.22
N ASN A 276 -10.19 -1.74 32.00
CA ASN A 276 -11.11 -2.05 33.09
C ASN A 276 -10.73 -3.39 33.73
N ASP A 277 -10.58 -3.44 35.06
CA ASP A 277 -10.19 -4.64 35.84
C ASP A 277 -10.83 -5.96 35.36
N ALA A 278 -12.11 -5.94 34.92
CA ALA A 278 -12.84 -7.14 34.51
C ALA A 278 -12.95 -7.35 32.99
N VAL A 279 -12.52 -6.39 32.16
CA VAL A 279 -12.31 -6.57 30.71
C VAL A 279 -10.89 -7.06 30.44
N ALA A 280 -9.91 -6.57 31.22
CA ALA A 280 -8.54 -7.05 31.20
C ALA A 280 -8.37 -8.50 31.73
N GLU A 281 -9.40 -9.08 32.37
CA GLU A 281 -9.47 -10.50 32.76
C GLU A 281 -10.12 -11.39 31.67
N LEU A 282 -10.43 -10.86 30.46
CA LEU A 282 -10.96 -11.64 29.34
C LEU A 282 -9.81 -12.23 28.50
N PRO A 283 -9.93 -13.47 27.96
CA PRO A 283 -8.86 -14.11 27.18
C PRO A 283 -8.35 -13.26 26.00
N ALA A 284 -9.25 -12.61 25.26
CA ALA A 284 -8.86 -11.73 24.14
C ALA A 284 -7.95 -10.55 24.54
N VAL A 285 -7.93 -10.16 25.83
CA VAL A 285 -7.10 -9.08 26.37
C VAL A 285 -5.93 -9.62 27.20
N GLU A 286 -6.09 -10.75 27.91
CA GLU A 286 -4.96 -11.42 28.60
C GLU A 286 -3.96 -12.07 27.61
N GLU A 287 -4.42 -12.49 26.43
CA GLU A 287 -3.64 -13.16 25.38
C GLU A 287 -3.30 -12.25 24.18
N ASP A 288 -3.51 -10.93 24.32
CA ASP A 288 -3.19 -9.89 23.34
C ASP A 288 -3.83 -10.10 21.94
N ARG A 289 -5.01 -10.73 21.88
CA ARG A 289 -5.79 -10.92 20.65
C ARG A 289 -6.61 -9.68 20.31
N VAL A 290 -5.89 -8.59 20.08
CA VAL A 290 -6.43 -7.28 19.69
C VAL A 290 -5.78 -6.85 18.37
N LEU A 291 -6.58 -6.37 17.41
CA LEU A 291 -6.10 -5.74 16.17
C LEU A 291 -6.65 -4.32 16.09
N MET A 292 -5.86 -3.37 15.58
CA MET A 292 -6.31 -2.02 15.27
C MET A 292 -6.23 -1.74 13.77
N LEU A 293 -7.39 -1.50 13.16
CA LEU A 293 -7.49 -1.01 11.79
C LEU A 293 -7.83 0.48 11.74
N PRO A 294 -7.32 1.25 10.77
CA PRO A 294 -7.78 2.60 10.50
C PRO A 294 -9.18 2.58 9.87
N GLY A 295 -9.96 3.65 10.05
CA GLY A 295 -11.30 3.75 9.49
C GLY A 295 -11.36 3.56 7.97
N ARG A 296 -10.29 3.94 7.25
CA ARG A 296 -10.15 3.78 5.79
C ARG A 296 -10.05 2.32 5.29
N SER A 297 -9.81 1.34 6.16
CA SER A 297 -9.79 -0.09 5.77
C SER A 297 -11.01 -0.87 6.28
N ALA A 298 -11.78 -0.31 7.23
CA ALA A 298 -12.83 -1.04 7.96
C ALA A 298 -14.22 -0.37 7.96
N MET A 299 -14.37 0.84 7.42
CA MET A 299 -15.65 1.54 7.33
C MET A 299 -16.18 1.56 5.89
N ALA A 300 -17.46 1.88 5.72
CA ALA A 300 -18.08 2.04 4.39
C ALA A 300 -17.39 3.04 3.45
N ALA A 301 -16.65 4.01 3.99
CA ALA A 301 -15.86 4.97 3.22
C ALA A 301 -14.55 4.38 2.65
N ALA A 302 -14.16 3.15 3.04
CA ALA A 302 -13.02 2.45 2.46
C ALA A 302 -13.19 2.20 0.95
N GLY A 303 -14.42 2.05 0.47
CA GLY A 303 -14.68 1.61 -0.90
C GLY A 303 -14.01 0.26 -1.14
N VAL A 304 -13.20 0.15 -2.20
CA VAL A 304 -12.40 -1.04 -2.53
C VAL A 304 -11.50 -1.51 -1.38
N HIS A 305 -10.93 -0.60 -0.58
CA HIS A 305 -10.03 -0.91 0.54
C HIS A 305 -10.69 -1.66 1.71
N VAL A 306 -12.01 -1.89 1.63
CA VAL A 306 -12.70 -2.83 2.51
C VAL A 306 -12.14 -4.25 2.40
N VAL A 307 -11.63 -4.62 1.22
CA VAL A 307 -11.10 -5.96 0.91
C VAL A 307 -9.70 -6.14 1.50
N ASP A 308 -8.87 -5.08 1.47
CA ASP A 308 -7.60 -5.04 2.22
C ASP A 308 -7.85 -5.32 3.71
N GLY A 309 -8.88 -4.69 4.28
CA GLY A 309 -9.31 -4.93 5.66
C GLY A 309 -9.83 -6.35 5.92
N VAL A 310 -10.47 -7.02 4.94
CA VAL A 310 -10.81 -8.44 5.04
C VAL A 310 -9.54 -9.31 5.11
N ARG A 311 -8.57 -9.06 4.23
CA ARG A 311 -7.31 -9.83 4.15
C ARG A 311 -6.48 -9.68 5.43
N GLU A 312 -6.36 -8.46 5.96
CA GLU A 312 -5.65 -8.17 7.21
C GLU A 312 -6.31 -8.84 8.43
N ILE A 313 -7.65 -8.81 8.53
CA ILE A 313 -8.38 -9.55 9.59
C ILE A 313 -8.22 -11.06 9.41
N ALA A 314 -8.25 -11.57 8.19
CA ALA A 314 -8.15 -13.01 7.92
C ALA A 314 -6.78 -13.57 8.36
N ALA A 315 -5.69 -12.86 8.04
CA ALA A 315 -4.35 -13.20 8.51
C ALA A 315 -4.20 -13.10 10.04
N TRP A 316 -4.79 -12.09 10.67
CA TRP A 316 -4.76 -11.95 12.14
C TRP A 316 -5.57 -13.03 12.88
N LEU A 317 -6.71 -13.46 12.32
CA LEU A 317 -7.52 -14.54 12.88
C LEU A 317 -6.91 -15.93 12.62
N HIS A 318 -6.33 -16.12 11.43
CA HIS A 318 -5.89 -17.42 10.90
C HIS A 318 -4.44 -17.42 10.38
N PRO A 319 -3.43 -17.01 11.19
CA PRO A 319 -2.05 -16.81 10.73
C PRO A 319 -1.31 -18.10 10.33
N ASP A 320 -1.84 -19.28 10.65
CA ASP A 320 -1.36 -20.58 10.16
C ASP A 320 -1.80 -20.88 8.71
N VAL A 321 -2.66 -20.03 8.11
CA VAL A 321 -3.37 -20.30 6.85
C VAL A 321 -3.38 -19.12 5.87
N VAL A 322 -3.45 -17.88 6.36
CA VAL A 322 -3.54 -16.65 5.54
C VAL A 322 -2.34 -15.73 5.81
N THR A 323 -1.63 -15.30 4.76
CA THR A 323 -0.53 -14.33 4.87
C THR A 323 -1.04 -12.89 4.89
N GLY A 324 -0.33 -12.01 5.62
CA GLY A 324 -0.83 -10.70 6.05
C GLY A 324 -0.76 -9.55 5.03
N ALA A 325 -0.30 -9.80 3.81
CA ALA A 325 -0.12 -8.77 2.78
C ALA A 325 -1.04 -9.04 1.58
N ALA A 326 -1.67 -7.99 1.06
CA ALA A 326 -2.13 -8.02 -0.33
C ALA A 326 -0.91 -7.84 -1.24
N ALA A 327 -0.68 -8.76 -2.16
CA ALA A 327 0.14 -8.51 -3.34
C ALA A 327 -0.74 -7.75 -4.37
N PRO A 328 -0.46 -6.46 -4.69
CA PRO A 328 -1.33 -5.69 -5.58
C PRO A 328 -1.33 -6.26 -7.01
N ASP A 329 -2.50 -6.72 -7.48
CA ASP A 329 -2.77 -7.23 -8.83
C ASP A 329 -1.65 -8.10 -9.43
N ALA A 330 -1.18 -9.11 -8.69
CA ALA A 330 -0.23 -10.09 -9.23
C ALA A 330 -0.80 -10.76 -10.50
N ALA A 331 -0.05 -10.69 -11.62
CA ALA A 331 -0.50 -11.21 -12.90
C ALA A 331 -0.77 -12.73 -12.85
N GLU A 332 -1.92 -13.19 -13.38
CA GLU A 332 -2.49 -14.56 -13.25
C GLU A 332 -1.59 -15.77 -13.61
N ASP A 333 -0.40 -15.55 -14.16
CA ASP A 333 0.57 -16.58 -14.62
C ASP A 333 2.03 -16.24 -14.17
N GLY A 334 2.21 -15.32 -13.21
CA GLY A 334 3.48 -14.91 -12.60
C GLY A 334 4.36 -13.98 -13.47
N ALA A 335 4.48 -12.71 -13.10
CA ALA A 335 5.10 -11.64 -13.92
C ALA A 335 6.47 -12.00 -14.55
N GLU A 336 6.53 -12.22 -15.87
CA GLU A 336 7.76 -12.62 -16.58
C GLU A 336 8.65 -11.40 -16.94
N ARG A 337 8.14 -10.17 -16.83
CA ARG A 337 8.76 -8.96 -17.40
C ARG A 337 8.53 -7.71 -16.52
N ILE A 338 9.20 -7.68 -15.38
CA ILE A 338 8.99 -6.71 -14.30
C ILE A 338 9.79 -5.41 -14.53
N ALA A 339 9.15 -4.25 -14.46
CA ALA A 339 9.79 -2.94 -14.42
C ALA A 339 9.95 -2.46 -12.96
N ALA A 340 11.11 -2.72 -12.37
CA ALA A 340 11.43 -2.29 -11.00
C ALA A 340 12.03 -0.88 -11.03
N LEU A 341 11.23 0.13 -10.67
CA LEU A 341 11.56 1.55 -10.83
C LEU A 341 12.19 2.17 -9.58
N SER A 342 12.02 1.57 -8.40
CA SER A 342 12.74 1.95 -7.17
C SER A 342 13.99 1.08 -6.97
N GLY A 343 15.05 1.67 -6.41
CA GLY A 343 16.31 0.95 -6.20
C GLY A 343 16.18 -0.16 -5.15
N ASP A 344 15.38 0.09 -4.11
CA ASP A 344 15.21 -0.80 -2.96
C ASP A 344 14.48 -2.09 -3.39
N ALA A 345 13.38 -1.96 -4.15
CA ALA A 345 12.63 -3.10 -4.66
C ALA A 345 13.39 -3.85 -5.76
N ALA A 346 14.13 -3.14 -6.64
CA ALA A 346 14.92 -3.79 -7.68
C ALA A 346 15.97 -4.75 -7.10
N GLU A 347 16.69 -4.34 -6.06
CA GLU A 347 17.74 -5.15 -5.42
C GLU A 347 17.17 -6.37 -4.65
N VAL A 348 15.89 -6.33 -4.24
CA VAL A 348 15.15 -7.50 -3.73
C VAL A 348 14.69 -8.41 -4.87
N LEU A 349 14.05 -7.85 -5.91
CA LEU A 349 13.52 -8.61 -7.04
C LEU A 349 14.64 -9.36 -7.79
N VAL A 350 15.85 -8.80 -7.91
CA VAL A 350 16.97 -9.48 -8.56
C VAL A 350 17.49 -10.70 -7.77
N GLU A 351 17.25 -10.78 -6.46
CA GLU A 351 17.57 -11.94 -5.59
C GLU A 351 16.44 -12.99 -5.55
N LEU A 352 15.19 -12.56 -5.79
CA LEU A 352 14.01 -13.42 -5.91
C LEU A 352 13.95 -14.12 -7.28
N VAL A 353 13.98 -13.35 -8.37
CA VAL A 353 13.69 -13.85 -9.73
C VAL A 353 14.87 -13.79 -10.70
N GLY A 354 15.96 -13.12 -10.32
CA GLY A 354 17.12 -12.90 -11.19
C GLY A 354 16.90 -11.81 -12.25
N PRO A 355 17.96 -11.33 -12.91
CA PRO A 355 17.89 -10.22 -13.86
C PRO A 355 17.10 -10.56 -15.15
N GLU A 356 16.84 -11.84 -15.39
CA GLU A 356 16.23 -12.33 -16.63
C GLU A 356 14.71 -12.08 -16.70
N ARG A 357 14.04 -11.92 -15.54
CA ARG A 357 12.63 -11.49 -15.39
C ARG A 357 12.48 -9.97 -15.23
N LEU A 358 13.59 -9.21 -15.19
CA LEU A 358 13.55 -7.75 -15.09
C LEU A 358 13.62 -7.12 -16.48
N ALA A 359 12.69 -6.21 -16.77
CA ALA A 359 12.67 -5.41 -17.99
C ALA A 359 13.60 -4.20 -17.91
N VAL A 360 13.56 -3.49 -16.78
CA VAL A 360 14.28 -2.22 -16.55
C VAL A 360 14.51 -2.00 -15.04
N VAL A 361 15.65 -1.38 -14.69
CA VAL A 361 16.04 -1.00 -13.31
C VAL A 361 16.68 0.42 -13.27
N PRO A 362 16.86 1.06 -12.09
CA PRO A 362 17.57 2.34 -12.02
C PRO A 362 19.08 2.20 -12.28
N GLU A 363 19.68 3.09 -13.07
CA GLU A 363 21.10 3.05 -13.45
C GLU A 363 22.05 2.98 -12.23
N SER A 364 21.67 3.58 -11.11
CA SER A 364 22.41 3.53 -9.84
C SER A 364 22.70 2.11 -9.34
N THR A 365 21.74 1.19 -9.49
CA THR A 365 21.88 -0.22 -9.07
C THR A 365 22.98 -0.97 -9.84
N THR A 366 23.37 -0.49 -11.03
CA THR A 366 24.42 -1.11 -11.85
C THR A 366 25.85 -0.74 -11.41
N THR A 367 25.99 0.13 -10.39
CA THR A 367 27.28 0.70 -9.97
C THR A 367 27.78 0.11 -8.65
N GLU A 368 29.10 -0.08 -8.52
CA GLU A 368 29.74 -0.55 -7.27
C GLU A 368 29.68 0.49 -6.13
N GLU A 369 29.17 1.70 -6.40
CA GLU A 369 29.17 2.84 -5.46
C GLU A 369 27.78 3.09 -4.84
N SER A 370 26.73 2.41 -5.31
CA SER A 370 25.36 2.51 -4.77
C SER A 370 24.45 1.31 -5.02
N GLY A 371 24.84 0.31 -5.83
CA GLY A 371 24.10 -0.93 -6.02
C GLY A 371 24.57 -2.07 -5.11
N ASN A 372 23.64 -2.93 -4.69
CA ASN A 372 23.93 -4.08 -3.84
C ASN A 372 24.46 -5.26 -4.66
N ASN A 373 23.81 -5.54 -5.80
CA ASN A 373 24.13 -6.62 -6.72
C ASN A 373 24.46 -6.11 -8.14
N PRO A 374 25.44 -5.20 -8.30
CA PRO A 374 25.62 -4.46 -9.54
C PRO A 374 26.06 -5.33 -10.73
N GLU A 375 26.63 -6.52 -10.51
CA GLU A 375 26.93 -7.48 -11.58
C GLU A 375 25.69 -8.25 -12.07
N LEU A 376 24.65 -8.43 -11.23
CA LEU A 376 23.35 -8.92 -11.68
C LEU A 376 22.59 -7.81 -12.41
N MET A 377 22.58 -6.59 -11.86
CA MET A 377 21.90 -5.44 -12.45
C MET A 377 22.40 -5.08 -13.86
N ARG A 378 23.69 -5.29 -14.15
CA ARG A 378 24.27 -5.15 -15.52
C ARG A 378 23.77 -6.16 -16.55
N GLN A 379 23.02 -7.18 -16.14
CA GLN A 379 22.44 -8.20 -17.03
C GLN A 379 20.98 -7.88 -17.39
N VAL A 380 20.33 -6.98 -16.65
CA VAL A 380 19.01 -6.42 -17.00
C VAL A 380 19.11 -5.68 -18.37
N PRO A 381 18.11 -5.79 -19.26
CA PRO A 381 18.23 -5.28 -20.64
C PRO A 381 18.42 -3.76 -20.76
N ASP A 382 17.73 -2.99 -19.92
CA ASP A 382 17.60 -1.54 -20.01
C ASP A 382 17.66 -0.88 -18.61
N THR A 383 17.92 0.44 -18.56
CA THR A 383 18.01 1.21 -17.30
C THR A 383 17.38 2.59 -17.39
N ILE A 384 16.70 3.05 -16.33
CA ILE A 384 16.26 4.46 -16.18
C ILE A 384 17.30 5.32 -15.44
N PRO A 385 17.48 6.61 -15.81
CA PRO A 385 18.58 7.43 -15.28
C PRO A 385 18.32 8.05 -13.88
N SER A 386 17.07 8.11 -13.41
CA SER A 386 16.74 8.58 -12.05
C SER A 386 15.31 8.22 -11.67
N VAL A 387 15.10 7.81 -10.42
CA VAL A 387 13.76 7.59 -9.83
C VAL A 387 12.96 8.89 -9.70
N SER A 388 13.64 10.04 -9.61
CA SER A 388 13.01 11.37 -9.55
C SER A 388 12.57 11.92 -10.91
N ASN A 389 12.63 11.12 -11.98
CA ASN A 389 12.22 11.47 -13.34
C ASN A 389 11.80 10.19 -14.09
N ILE A 390 10.76 9.53 -13.60
CA ILE A 390 10.12 8.41 -14.32
C ILE A 390 9.28 9.00 -15.47
N ASP A 391 9.30 8.33 -16.62
CA ASP A 391 8.54 8.69 -17.83
C ASP A 391 7.62 7.50 -18.18
N PRO A 392 6.31 7.57 -17.91
CA PRO A 392 5.40 6.45 -18.16
C PRO A 392 5.35 5.98 -19.62
N GLU A 393 5.49 6.87 -20.62
CA GLU A 393 5.60 6.44 -22.03
C GLU A 393 6.87 5.60 -22.24
N GLN A 394 7.99 5.96 -21.58
CA GLN A 394 9.20 5.16 -21.61
C GLN A 394 9.05 3.82 -20.87
N ILE A 395 8.38 3.78 -19.71
CA ILE A 395 8.18 2.54 -18.95
C ILE A 395 7.31 1.55 -19.75
N LEU A 396 6.19 2.01 -20.32
CA LEU A 396 5.32 1.17 -21.14
C LEU A 396 5.99 0.74 -22.46
N ALA A 397 6.93 1.52 -22.99
CA ALA A 397 7.74 1.12 -24.15
C ALA A 397 8.72 -0.05 -23.86
N TYR A 398 8.91 -0.44 -22.60
CA TYR A 398 9.59 -1.70 -22.25
C TYR A 398 8.65 -2.91 -22.27
N GLU A 399 7.35 -2.76 -22.53
CA GLU A 399 6.35 -3.83 -22.51
C GLU A 399 6.35 -4.64 -21.18
N PRO A 400 6.24 -4.01 -19.99
CA PRO A 400 6.20 -4.72 -18.72
C PRO A 400 4.85 -5.39 -18.44
N ASP A 401 4.88 -6.48 -17.68
CA ASP A 401 3.68 -7.16 -17.12
C ASP A 401 3.48 -6.92 -15.61
N LEU A 402 4.46 -6.29 -14.96
CA LEU A 402 4.39 -5.77 -13.60
C LEU A 402 5.28 -4.52 -13.48
N VAL A 403 4.81 -3.49 -12.78
CA VAL A 403 5.62 -2.34 -12.34
C VAL A 403 5.77 -2.40 -10.82
N VAL A 404 6.97 -2.13 -10.31
CA VAL A 404 7.22 -2.00 -8.86
C VAL A 404 7.96 -0.70 -8.58
N LEU A 405 7.42 0.14 -7.70
CA LEU A 405 7.95 1.47 -7.39
C LEU A 405 7.78 1.84 -5.91
N THR A 406 8.37 2.96 -5.50
CA THR A 406 8.12 3.58 -4.20
C THR A 406 7.35 4.89 -4.37
N THR A 407 6.62 5.36 -3.35
CA THR A 407 5.81 6.59 -3.43
C THR A 407 6.40 7.77 -2.65
N ARG A 408 7.73 7.80 -2.49
CA ARG A 408 8.44 8.77 -1.63
C ARG A 408 8.44 10.19 -2.21
N HIS A 409 8.23 10.33 -3.52
CA HIS A 409 8.29 11.59 -4.24
C HIS A 409 7.09 11.78 -5.18
N GLU A 410 6.67 13.05 -5.35
CA GLU A 410 5.61 13.51 -6.27
C GLU A 410 5.73 12.87 -7.67
N ALA A 411 6.94 12.88 -8.25
CA ALA A 411 7.21 12.28 -9.57
C ALA A 411 7.12 10.73 -9.64
N GLU A 412 7.17 10.02 -8.50
CA GLU A 412 6.87 8.58 -8.45
C GLU A 412 5.36 8.34 -8.29
N GLN A 413 4.67 9.21 -7.54
CA GLN A 413 3.22 9.17 -7.32
C GLN A 413 2.47 9.47 -8.63
N ASP A 414 2.90 10.51 -9.37
CA ASP A 414 2.42 10.86 -10.73
C ASP A 414 2.61 9.68 -11.70
N ALA A 415 3.78 9.05 -11.66
CA ALA A 415 4.10 7.93 -12.55
C ALA A 415 3.29 6.68 -12.22
N ARG A 416 2.96 6.47 -10.95
CA ARG A 416 2.12 5.36 -10.48
C ARG A 416 0.67 5.49 -10.99
N ASP A 417 0.04 6.67 -10.91
CA ASP A 417 -1.30 6.89 -11.50
C ASP A 417 -1.30 6.54 -12.99
N LEU A 418 -0.37 7.15 -13.75
CA LEU A 418 -0.28 7.01 -15.20
C LEU A 418 0.13 5.61 -15.69
N LEU A 419 0.63 4.75 -14.80
CA LEU A 419 0.93 3.35 -15.10
C LEU A 419 -0.22 2.42 -14.71
N THR A 420 -0.90 2.66 -13.58
CA THR A 420 -2.14 1.97 -13.21
C THR A 420 -3.24 2.21 -14.25
N ASP A 421 -3.43 3.46 -14.68
CA ASP A 421 -4.38 3.87 -15.75
C ASP A 421 -4.12 3.18 -17.11
N SER A 422 -2.93 2.58 -17.30
CA SER A 422 -2.56 1.89 -18.54
C SER A 422 -2.98 0.42 -18.59
N GLY A 423 -3.48 -0.15 -17.47
CA GLY A 423 -3.80 -1.57 -17.34
C GLY A 423 -2.59 -2.49 -17.17
N VAL A 424 -1.46 -1.96 -16.71
CA VAL A 424 -0.33 -2.75 -16.21
C VAL A 424 -0.38 -2.75 -14.67
N PRO A 425 -0.30 -3.91 -14.00
CA PRO A 425 -0.24 -3.97 -12.54
C PRO A 425 0.89 -3.13 -11.94
N VAL A 426 0.61 -2.44 -10.83
CA VAL A 426 1.57 -1.55 -10.15
C VAL A 426 1.61 -1.82 -8.65
N ILE A 427 2.77 -2.26 -8.15
CA ILE A 427 3.06 -2.35 -6.72
C ILE A 427 3.73 -1.06 -6.27
N ALA A 428 3.06 -0.34 -5.38
CA ALA A 428 3.46 0.97 -4.88
C ALA A 428 3.82 0.89 -3.39
N ILE A 429 5.12 0.86 -3.07
CA ILE A 429 5.60 0.67 -1.69
C ILE A 429 5.79 2.02 -1.00
N ASP A 430 4.90 2.34 -0.05
CA ASP A 430 4.91 3.62 0.66
C ASP A 430 5.88 3.64 1.84
N ASN A 431 7.13 4.00 1.55
CA ASN A 431 8.26 4.25 2.47
C ASN A 431 8.55 3.20 3.57
N ASN A 432 7.95 2.02 3.52
CA ASN A 432 8.18 0.90 4.44
C ASN A 432 9.53 0.21 4.18
N TRP A 433 10.65 0.89 4.37
CA TRP A 433 12.01 0.32 4.23
C TRP A 433 12.94 0.74 5.38
N GLU A 434 12.38 1.11 6.53
CA GLU A 434 13.07 1.78 7.63
C GLU A 434 13.26 0.90 8.88
N THR A 435 12.76 -0.35 8.87
CA THR A 435 13.04 -1.38 9.89
C THR A 435 13.41 -2.72 9.25
N PHE A 436 14.06 -3.60 10.00
CA PHE A 436 14.37 -4.97 9.53
C PHE A 436 13.09 -5.79 9.25
N GLU A 437 12.04 -5.55 10.03
CA GLU A 437 10.70 -6.12 9.88
C GLU A 437 10.09 -5.70 8.53
N GLN A 438 9.99 -4.40 8.26
CA GLN A 438 9.50 -3.87 6.97
C GLN A 438 10.30 -4.37 5.75
N ILE A 439 11.61 -4.59 5.90
CA ILE A 439 12.45 -5.18 4.86
C ILE A 439 12.07 -6.65 4.60
N ALA A 440 11.77 -7.42 5.65
CA ALA A 440 11.29 -8.79 5.51
C ALA A 440 9.88 -8.83 4.89
N ASP A 441 8.96 -7.98 5.38
CA ASP A 441 7.57 -7.90 4.88
C ASP A 441 7.52 -7.61 3.37
N ASN A 442 8.33 -6.65 2.89
CA ASN A 442 8.45 -6.37 1.46
C ASN A 442 9.09 -7.51 0.67
N VAL A 443 10.00 -8.30 1.26
CA VAL A 443 10.61 -9.46 0.58
C VAL A 443 9.57 -10.57 0.44
N THR A 444 8.70 -10.76 1.44
CA THR A 444 7.54 -11.68 1.36
C THR A 444 6.55 -11.21 0.29
N MET A 445 6.05 -9.97 0.38
CA MET A 445 5.10 -9.38 -0.58
C MET A 445 5.63 -9.41 -2.02
N LEU A 446 6.89 -9.05 -2.24
CA LEU A 446 7.52 -9.10 -3.57
C LEU A 446 7.84 -10.53 -4.02
N GLY A 447 7.87 -11.51 -3.11
CA GLY A 447 7.95 -12.94 -3.42
C GLY A 447 6.62 -13.51 -3.87
N GLU A 448 5.54 -13.23 -3.13
CA GLU A 448 4.15 -13.58 -3.47
C GLU A 448 3.77 -12.99 -4.84
N ALA A 449 4.03 -11.70 -5.06
CA ALA A 449 3.73 -10.99 -6.31
C ALA A 449 4.42 -11.52 -7.57
N VAL A 450 5.41 -12.40 -7.45
CA VAL A 450 6.22 -12.92 -8.57
C VAL A 450 6.35 -14.45 -8.59
N GLU A 451 5.56 -15.18 -7.80
CA GLU A 451 5.68 -16.65 -7.63
C GLU A 451 7.12 -17.08 -7.25
N ALA A 452 7.66 -16.47 -6.20
CA ALA A 452 8.99 -16.75 -5.65
C ALA A 452 8.98 -16.95 -4.11
N GLU A 453 7.88 -17.43 -3.55
CA GLU A 453 7.62 -17.57 -2.11
C GLU A 453 8.66 -18.46 -1.42
N GLU A 454 8.98 -19.65 -1.98
CA GLU A 454 10.05 -20.54 -1.46
C GLU A 454 11.42 -19.82 -1.40
N ARG A 455 11.65 -18.82 -2.27
CA ARG A 455 12.88 -18.02 -2.30
C ARG A 455 12.81 -16.81 -1.36
N ALA A 456 11.64 -16.22 -1.16
CA ALA A 456 11.41 -15.19 -0.15
C ALA A 456 11.59 -15.76 1.27
N ASP A 457 10.99 -16.92 1.55
CA ASP A 457 11.15 -17.68 2.80
C ASP A 457 12.64 -17.95 3.11
N GLU A 458 13.42 -18.42 2.13
CA GLU A 458 14.87 -18.63 2.27
C GLU A 458 15.60 -17.35 2.68
N LEU A 459 15.28 -16.22 2.02
CA LEU A 459 15.94 -14.93 2.22
C LEU A 459 15.55 -14.30 3.57
N VAL A 460 14.27 -14.31 3.93
CA VAL A 460 13.75 -13.82 5.21
C VAL A 460 14.32 -14.64 6.37
N ALA A 461 14.41 -15.97 6.22
CA ALA A 461 15.00 -16.85 7.23
C ALA A 461 16.51 -16.60 7.41
N GLU A 462 17.30 -16.49 6.33
CA GLU A 462 18.73 -16.18 6.44
C GLU A 462 18.98 -14.80 7.06
N PHE A 463 18.18 -13.81 6.70
CA PHE A 463 18.23 -12.45 7.23
C PHE A 463 17.90 -12.43 8.74
N GLY A 464 16.79 -13.06 9.13
CA GLY A 464 16.34 -13.17 10.52
C GLY A 464 17.33 -13.92 11.41
N ASP A 465 17.86 -15.07 10.97
CA ASP A 465 18.87 -15.84 11.72
C ASP A 465 20.15 -15.01 11.98
N ARG A 466 20.61 -14.22 11.00
CA ARG A 466 21.79 -13.35 11.14
C ARG A 466 21.55 -12.18 12.09
N ILE A 467 20.36 -11.55 12.04
CA ILE A 467 19.96 -10.49 12.99
C ILE A 467 19.85 -11.09 14.41
N ALA A 468 19.30 -12.29 14.55
CA ALA A 468 19.21 -13.00 15.82
C ALA A 468 20.58 -13.36 16.40
N GLU A 469 21.57 -13.74 15.58
CA GLU A 469 22.95 -14.00 16.05
C GLU A 469 23.60 -12.72 16.61
N VAL A 470 23.47 -11.58 15.90
CA VAL A 470 24.06 -10.31 16.36
C VAL A 470 23.38 -9.80 17.63
N THR A 471 22.05 -9.73 17.65
CA THR A 471 21.29 -9.21 18.79
C THR A 471 21.49 -10.08 20.05
N ALA A 472 21.55 -11.40 19.91
CA ALA A 472 21.88 -12.31 21.01
C ALA A 472 23.32 -12.15 21.53
N ALA A 473 24.28 -11.81 20.67
CA ALA A 473 25.67 -11.57 21.08
C ALA A 473 25.86 -10.26 21.87
N VAL A 474 25.03 -9.24 21.62
CA VAL A 474 25.09 -7.94 22.33
C VAL A 474 24.07 -7.79 23.46
N ALA A 475 23.18 -8.76 23.68
CA ALA A 475 22.11 -8.70 24.69
C ALA A 475 22.60 -8.47 26.14
N ASP A 476 23.76 -9.01 26.51
CA ASP A 476 24.38 -8.88 27.85
C ASP A 476 25.30 -7.63 28.00
N VAL A 477 25.26 -6.66 27.07
CA VAL A 477 26.05 -5.41 27.17
C VAL A 477 25.42 -4.45 28.18
N GLU A 478 26.05 -4.32 29.37
CA GLU A 478 25.62 -3.38 30.43
C GLU A 478 25.99 -1.91 30.12
N ASP A 479 27.17 -1.66 29.56
CA ASP A 479 27.68 -0.31 29.22
C ASP A 479 27.51 -0.07 27.71
N LYS A 480 26.33 0.43 27.28
CA LYS A 480 26.07 0.76 25.87
C LYS A 480 26.73 2.09 25.45
N PRO A 481 27.41 2.15 24.28
CA PRO A 481 27.96 3.41 23.74
C PRO A 481 26.86 4.29 23.14
N VAL A 482 27.01 5.61 23.28
CA VAL A 482 26.14 6.61 22.64
C VAL A 482 26.67 6.94 21.24
N VAL A 483 25.91 6.58 20.20
CA VAL A 483 26.36 6.63 18.80
C VAL A 483 25.58 7.66 17.99
N LEU A 484 26.30 8.51 17.25
CA LEU A 484 25.71 9.47 16.31
C LEU A 484 25.80 8.94 14.87
N VAL A 485 24.67 8.90 14.16
CA VAL A 485 24.60 8.49 12.74
C VAL A 485 24.48 9.72 11.85
N MET A 486 25.35 9.80 10.82
CA MET A 486 25.32 10.88 9.83
C MET A 486 25.42 10.37 8.39
N LEU A 487 24.72 11.06 7.48
CA LEU A 487 24.63 10.75 6.05
C LEU A 487 24.98 11.96 5.19
N SER A 488 25.82 11.79 4.18
CA SER A 488 26.03 12.82 3.15
C SER A 488 25.39 12.42 1.82
N LEU A 489 24.67 13.37 1.24
CA LEU A 489 24.15 13.32 -0.14
C LEU A 489 24.95 14.21 -1.09
N GLY A 490 26.15 14.67 -0.68
CA GLY A 490 26.99 15.58 -1.48
C GLY A 490 26.56 17.04 -1.42
N ALA A 491 25.81 17.42 -0.38
CA ALA A 491 25.42 18.81 -0.09
C ALA A 491 26.48 19.51 0.79
N ASP A 492 26.40 20.84 0.93
CA ASP A 492 27.37 21.65 1.69
C ASP A 492 27.51 21.26 3.19
N ASN A 493 26.53 20.53 3.75
CA ASN A 493 26.58 19.90 5.07
C ASN A 493 25.97 18.47 4.97
N PRO A 494 26.47 17.49 5.75
CA PRO A 494 25.79 16.20 5.93
C PRO A 494 24.53 16.35 6.80
N TYR A 495 23.76 15.27 6.90
CA TYR A 495 22.55 15.16 7.71
C TYR A 495 22.82 14.33 8.96
N LEU A 496 22.23 14.72 10.10
CA LEU A 496 21.97 13.83 11.22
C LEU A 496 20.77 12.96 10.87
N ILE A 497 20.88 11.66 11.11
CA ILE A 497 19.81 10.70 10.86
C ILE A 497 18.89 10.60 12.09
N GLY A 498 17.58 10.57 11.87
CA GLY A 498 16.55 10.43 12.92
C GLY A 498 16.45 9.02 13.50
N PRO A 499 15.81 8.86 14.67
CA PRO A 499 15.72 7.59 15.39
C PRO A 499 14.87 6.53 14.65
N ASP A 500 13.98 6.99 13.78
CA ASP A 500 13.00 6.20 13.02
C ASP A 500 13.53 5.99 11.59
N SER A 501 14.61 5.22 11.46
CA SER A 501 15.23 4.87 10.18
C SER A 501 16.12 3.63 10.29
N ILE A 502 16.35 2.94 9.17
CA ILE A 502 17.10 1.67 9.19
C ILE A 502 18.56 1.84 9.62
N SER A 503 19.18 2.97 9.30
CA SER A 503 20.54 3.32 9.76
C SER A 503 20.62 3.46 11.29
N SER A 504 19.54 3.92 11.91
CA SER A 504 19.38 4.02 13.37
C SER A 504 18.98 2.69 14.01
N GLY A 505 18.17 1.86 13.33
CA GLY A 505 17.88 0.48 13.72
C GLY A 505 19.15 -0.38 13.80
N ILE A 506 19.96 -0.37 12.73
CA ILE A 506 21.30 -1.01 12.66
C ILE A 506 22.15 -0.69 13.89
N VAL A 507 22.17 0.57 14.34
CA VAL A 507 22.98 1.00 15.50
C VAL A 507 22.35 0.59 16.83
N ARG A 508 21.03 0.71 16.96
CA ARG A 508 20.27 0.32 18.17
C ARG A 508 20.42 -1.19 18.45
N ASP A 509 20.28 -2.00 17.40
CA ASP A 509 20.30 -3.47 17.48
C ASP A 509 21.73 -4.04 17.51
N ALA A 510 22.72 -3.26 17.05
CA ALA A 510 24.13 -3.47 17.38
C ALA A 510 24.49 -3.18 18.85
N GLY A 511 23.50 -2.91 19.72
CA GLY A 511 23.69 -2.77 21.16
C GLY A 511 24.18 -1.38 21.60
N ALA A 512 23.83 -0.32 20.87
CA ALA A 512 24.13 1.07 21.23
C ALA A 512 22.89 1.84 21.74
N GLU A 513 23.10 3.09 22.17
CA GLU A 513 22.07 4.12 22.32
C GLU A 513 22.25 5.21 21.24
N LEU A 514 21.18 5.85 20.78
CA LEU A 514 21.26 6.85 19.72
C LEU A 514 21.46 8.26 20.28
N ALA A 515 22.55 8.91 19.89
CA ALA A 515 22.88 10.26 20.32
C ALA A 515 21.80 11.30 19.96
N VAL A 516 21.06 11.08 18.86
CA VAL A 516 19.97 11.98 18.44
C VAL A 516 18.77 11.98 19.39
N GLU A 517 18.46 10.86 20.04
CA GLU A 517 17.35 10.76 21.00
C GLU A 517 17.59 11.68 22.21
N GLN A 518 18.84 11.80 22.65
CA GLN A 518 19.26 12.73 23.72
C GLN A 518 19.12 14.22 23.32
N THR A 519 19.14 14.52 22.02
CA THR A 519 19.00 15.90 21.52
C THR A 519 17.54 16.34 21.30
N GLY A 520 16.59 15.39 21.26
CA GLY A 520 15.20 15.66 20.89
C GLY A 520 14.98 15.88 19.38
N ILE A 521 15.83 15.29 18.54
CA ILE A 521 15.66 15.26 17.08
C ILE A 521 14.80 14.03 16.74
N THR A 522 13.63 14.25 16.14
CA THR A 522 12.68 13.19 15.75
C THR A 522 12.58 12.95 14.25
N LYS A 523 13.26 13.74 13.42
CA LYS A 523 13.37 13.52 11.96
C LYS A 523 14.76 13.93 11.48
N SER A 524 15.27 13.24 10.45
CA SER A 524 16.57 13.52 9.86
C SER A 524 16.69 14.99 9.40
N MET A 525 17.80 15.65 9.71
CA MET A 525 17.99 17.09 9.48
C MET A 525 19.45 17.43 9.18
N GLN A 526 19.71 18.54 8.48
CA GLN A 526 21.09 18.97 8.22
C GLN A 526 21.85 19.20 9.54
N ALA A 527 23.06 18.65 9.61
CA ALA A 527 23.92 18.77 10.76
C ALA A 527 24.43 20.20 10.92
N ASP A 528 24.43 20.69 12.15
CA ASP A 528 25.20 21.86 12.56
C ASP A 528 26.15 21.49 13.73
N PRO A 529 27.29 22.19 13.88
CA PRO A 529 28.26 21.88 14.93
C PRO A 529 27.71 21.98 16.37
N GLU A 530 26.68 22.78 16.62
CA GLU A 530 26.05 22.88 17.94
C GLU A 530 25.16 21.66 18.23
N GLN A 531 24.47 21.10 17.25
CA GLN A 531 23.75 19.82 17.42
C GLN A 531 24.71 18.64 17.63
N VAL A 532 25.78 18.53 16.85
CA VAL A 532 26.77 17.45 16.98
C VAL A 532 27.43 17.46 18.37
N VAL A 533 27.76 18.66 18.88
CA VAL A 533 28.35 18.82 20.23
C VAL A 533 27.31 18.66 21.35
N LYS A 534 26.04 18.97 21.09
CA LYS A 534 24.92 18.72 22.02
C LYS A 534 24.55 17.22 22.13
N ALA A 535 24.83 16.44 21.09
CA ALA A 535 24.63 14.99 21.07
C ALA A 535 25.69 14.22 21.88
N ASP A 536 26.85 14.84 22.15
CA ASP A 536 27.96 14.36 22.98
C ASP A 536 28.28 12.84 22.82
N PRO A 537 28.48 12.33 21.58
CA PRO A 537 28.58 10.90 21.31
C PRO A 537 29.93 10.29 21.75
N ASP A 538 29.88 9.03 22.19
CA ASP A 538 31.05 8.17 22.41
C ASP A 538 31.69 7.73 21.08
N ALA A 539 30.88 7.51 20.03
CA ALA A 539 31.33 7.08 18.71
C ALA A 539 30.42 7.58 17.57
N ILE A 540 30.92 7.60 16.34
CA ILE A 540 30.20 8.17 15.17
C ILE A 540 30.16 7.18 14.01
N VAL A 541 28.98 6.95 13.43
CA VAL A 541 28.80 6.23 12.17
C VAL A 541 28.57 7.24 11.04
N LEU A 542 29.42 7.21 10.02
CA LEU A 542 29.35 8.04 8.82
C LEU A 542 29.01 7.16 7.61
N ILE A 543 27.93 7.47 6.91
CA ILE A 543 27.50 6.68 5.75
C ILE A 543 28.24 7.16 4.49
N ASN A 544 28.98 6.25 3.86
CA ASN A 544 29.71 6.45 2.60
C ASN A 544 28.76 6.29 1.41
N THR A 545 28.04 7.36 1.06
CA THR A 545 27.21 7.40 -0.15
C THR A 545 28.08 7.62 -1.39
N GLY A 546 28.01 6.74 -2.39
CA GLY A 546 28.61 7.00 -3.70
C GLY A 546 30.15 7.08 -3.69
N GLY A 547 30.81 6.28 -2.85
CA GLY A 547 32.28 6.16 -2.83
C GLY A 547 33.08 7.39 -2.36
N ARG A 548 32.42 8.47 -1.88
CA ARG A 548 33.06 9.76 -1.59
C ARG A 548 33.91 9.78 -0.32
N GLY A 549 33.67 8.86 0.61
CA GLY A 549 34.42 8.69 1.84
C GLY A 549 34.32 9.87 2.82
N LEU A 550 35.38 10.10 3.59
CA LEU A 550 35.41 11.11 4.66
C LEU A 550 35.48 12.56 4.16
N ASP A 551 35.78 12.80 2.88
CA ASP A 551 35.92 14.17 2.33
C ASP A 551 34.60 14.96 2.44
N ASP A 552 33.45 14.28 2.28
CA ASP A 552 32.09 14.83 2.47
C ASP A 552 31.82 15.33 3.91
N TYR A 553 32.56 14.83 4.90
CA TYR A 553 32.40 15.15 6.33
C TYR A 553 33.51 16.06 6.86
N ALA A 554 34.54 16.33 6.06
CA ALA A 554 35.81 16.91 6.52
C ALA A 554 35.67 18.31 7.14
N ASP A 555 34.85 19.20 6.55
CA ASP A 555 34.66 20.57 7.07
C ASP A 555 33.83 20.59 8.39
N LEU A 556 32.94 19.62 8.60
CA LEU A 556 32.21 19.46 9.86
C LEU A 556 33.13 18.89 10.96
N LEU A 557 33.87 17.84 10.65
CA LEU A 557 34.84 17.20 11.57
C LEU A 557 36.01 18.14 11.92
N ALA A 558 36.40 19.05 11.02
CA ALA A 558 37.43 20.06 11.26
C ALA A 558 36.96 21.28 12.07
N ASN A 559 35.68 21.36 12.46
CA ASN A 559 35.16 22.43 13.29
C ASN A 559 35.79 22.40 14.70
N GLU A 560 36.21 23.56 15.24
CA GLU A 560 36.90 23.66 16.55
C GLU A 560 36.12 23.03 17.72
N ALA A 561 34.78 22.97 17.64
CA ALA A 561 33.95 22.34 18.66
C ALA A 561 33.76 20.83 18.45
N VAL A 562 33.55 20.38 17.20
CA VAL A 562 33.38 18.94 16.85
C VAL A 562 34.70 18.18 16.98
N ALA A 563 35.81 18.78 16.53
CA ALA A 563 37.17 18.25 16.70
C ALA A 563 37.65 18.17 18.16
N GLY A 564 36.84 18.65 19.11
CA GLY A 564 37.08 18.55 20.55
C GLY A 564 36.27 17.47 21.27
N LEU A 565 35.39 16.75 20.57
CA LEU A 565 34.61 15.63 21.12
C LEU A 565 35.49 14.39 21.28
N ASP A 566 35.28 13.61 22.35
CA ASP A 566 36.14 12.45 22.65
C ASP A 566 36.08 11.38 21.54
N ALA A 567 34.92 11.14 20.90
CA ALA A 567 34.83 10.29 19.70
C ALA A 567 35.81 10.69 18.58
N VAL A 568 35.85 11.98 18.23
CA VAL A 568 36.69 12.52 17.15
C VAL A 568 38.16 12.61 17.57
N VAL A 569 38.45 12.80 18.86
CA VAL A 569 39.81 12.84 19.41
C VAL A 569 40.43 11.43 19.51
N ASN A 570 39.61 10.40 19.73
CA ASN A 570 40.05 9.01 19.87
C ASN A 570 40.03 8.20 18.55
N ASP A 571 39.49 8.77 17.46
CA ASP A 571 39.30 8.11 16.14
C ASP A 571 38.20 7.03 16.15
N GLU A 572 37.20 7.18 17.05
CA GLU A 572 36.04 6.28 17.18
C GLU A 572 34.97 6.63 16.11
N ILE A 573 35.37 6.51 14.84
CA ILE A 573 34.56 6.84 13.67
C ILE A 573 34.52 5.65 12.70
N LEU A 574 33.35 5.06 12.50
CA LEU A 574 33.11 4.05 11.46
C LEU A 574 32.61 4.73 10.18
N LEU A 575 33.28 4.47 9.06
CA LEU A 575 32.80 4.82 7.73
C LEU A 575 32.10 3.59 7.13
N LEU A 576 30.79 3.50 7.33
CA LEU A 576 29.96 2.38 6.86
C LEU A 576 29.46 2.64 5.44
N ASP A 577 29.42 1.63 4.57
CA ASP A 577 28.98 1.82 3.18
C ASP A 577 27.46 1.95 3.03
N SER A 578 26.99 2.81 2.10
CA SER A 578 25.54 2.97 1.86
C SER A 578 24.86 1.65 1.45
N THR A 579 25.56 0.76 0.74
CA THR A 579 25.08 -0.59 0.36
C THR A 579 24.91 -1.56 1.55
N LYS A 580 25.06 -1.06 2.78
CA LYS A 580 24.81 -1.76 4.04
C LYS A 580 23.98 -0.96 5.05
N ALA A 581 23.63 0.30 4.76
CA ALA A 581 23.28 1.28 5.80
C ALA A 581 21.98 2.06 5.58
N THR A 582 21.44 2.09 4.36
CA THR A 582 20.22 2.83 4.00
C THR A 582 19.11 1.87 3.56
N ALA A 583 17.87 2.35 3.40
CA ALA A 583 16.74 1.57 2.88
C ALA A 583 17.09 0.73 1.65
N THR A 584 17.82 1.34 0.70
CA THR A 584 18.24 0.72 -0.56
C THR A 584 19.26 -0.41 -0.40
N ALA A 585 19.82 -0.64 0.79
CA ALA A 585 20.61 -1.83 1.09
C ALA A 585 19.72 -3.09 1.30
N GLY A 586 18.43 -2.93 1.62
CA GLY A 586 17.47 -4.03 1.78
C GLY A 586 18.01 -5.16 2.67
N LEU A 587 18.03 -6.39 2.14
CA LEU A 587 18.56 -7.57 2.82
C LEU A 587 20.06 -7.47 3.20
N ARG A 588 20.84 -6.53 2.66
CA ARG A 588 22.24 -6.28 3.05
C ARG A 588 22.40 -5.33 4.23
N THR A 589 21.32 -4.80 4.79
CA THR A 589 21.35 -4.04 6.06
C THR A 589 21.89 -4.86 7.23
N VAL A 590 21.74 -6.20 7.20
CA VAL A 590 22.35 -7.09 8.19
C VAL A 590 23.88 -7.16 8.07
N ASP A 591 24.47 -6.95 6.87
CA ASP A 591 25.92 -6.78 6.72
C ASP A 591 26.43 -5.53 7.48
N GLY A 592 25.55 -4.52 7.64
CA GLY A 592 25.80 -3.28 8.37
C GLY A 592 25.64 -3.46 9.87
N LEU A 593 24.55 -4.12 10.31
CA LEU A 593 24.34 -4.55 11.70
C LEU A 593 25.53 -5.35 12.23
N GLU A 594 25.99 -6.35 11.48
CA GLU A 594 27.17 -7.15 11.79
C GLU A 594 28.46 -6.31 11.89
N GLU A 595 28.67 -5.36 10.97
CA GLU A 595 29.89 -4.54 10.92
C GLU A 595 29.93 -3.53 12.08
N VAL A 596 28.81 -2.87 12.37
CA VAL A 596 28.66 -1.96 13.50
C VAL A 596 28.81 -2.71 14.83
N ALA A 597 28.16 -3.86 14.99
CA ALA A 597 28.24 -4.64 16.23
C ALA A 597 29.65 -5.18 16.50
N ARG A 598 30.38 -5.64 15.46
CA ARG A 598 31.78 -6.06 15.61
C ARG A 598 32.73 -4.88 15.91
N TRP A 599 32.44 -3.69 15.39
CA TRP A 599 33.21 -2.48 15.67
C TRP A 599 33.00 -1.97 17.11
N LEU A 600 31.75 -1.87 17.56
CA LEU A 600 31.40 -1.42 18.91
C LEU A 600 31.77 -2.45 20.00
N HIS A 601 31.52 -3.73 19.73
CA HIS A 601 31.61 -4.83 20.71
C HIS A 601 32.58 -5.96 20.31
N PRO A 602 33.85 -5.67 19.96
CA PRO A 602 34.83 -6.67 19.50
C PRO A 602 35.24 -7.72 20.55
N GLY A 603 34.66 -7.66 21.76
CA GLY A 603 34.80 -8.69 22.79
C GLY A 603 33.70 -9.76 22.78
N GLN A 604 32.58 -9.54 22.11
CA GLN A 604 31.45 -10.48 22.03
C GLN A 604 31.59 -11.43 20.82
N PHE A 605 32.11 -10.90 19.71
CA PHE A 605 32.41 -11.67 18.50
C PHE A 605 33.84 -12.25 18.57
N GLY A 606 34.03 -13.46 18.03
CA GLY A 606 35.34 -14.14 18.09
C GLY A 606 36.38 -13.54 17.13
N GLU A 607 37.68 -13.80 17.39
CA GLU A 607 38.74 -13.47 16.44
C GLU A 607 38.57 -14.29 15.14
N ASP A 608 38.33 -13.61 14.00
CA ASP A 608 38.29 -14.21 12.67
C ASP A 608 39.61 -14.90 12.29
N ASN A 609 39.54 -16.00 11.52
CA ASN A 609 40.63 -17.00 11.41
C ASN A 609 40.80 -17.64 10.02
#